data_AF-A0A914F742-F1
#
_entry.id   AF-A0A914F742-F1
#
_cell.length_a   1.000
_cell.length_b   1.000
_cell.length_c   1.000
_cell.angle_alpha   90.00
_cell.angle_beta   90.00
_cell.angle_gamma   90.00
#
_symmetry.space_group_name_H-M   'P 1'
#
loop_
_entity.id
_entity.type
_entity.pdbx_description
1 polymer ?
#
loop_
_entity_poly.entity_id
_entity_poly.type
_entity_poly.pdbx_seq_one_letter_code
_entity_poly.pdbx_strand_id
1 'polypeptide(L)'
;MMNVARYQQWDTIELEPILRQMMAEIDYDNDGIVSLEEWKRGGLTTIPLLVLLGFDNEMKEDGCHIWRLRHFSKPTYCNVCCNLLVGWGGKQGLACSLCKYTVHERCVRNAQNTCIHTYNTNPTKDTVMIHHWLDSNSAAKCAKCKSTVPIFQGKRCRWCHNLLHTKCIDIWPKECDMGTLAYHTLPPVNIIPSFLDRSQSQNSNFVQGNPTKFSVTNLPPNRRPLLVLINPKSGGRQGERIYRKFQYLLNPRQVYDLIKDGPENG
;
A
#
# COMPACT_ATOMS: atom_id res chain seq x y z
N MET A 1 -15.37 -12.66 -22.60
CA MET A 1 -14.22 -11.75 -22.43
C MET A 1 -13.37 -11.63 -23.69
N MET A 2 -12.86 -12.72 -24.26
CA MET A 2 -12.03 -12.70 -25.49
C MET A 2 -12.70 -12.01 -26.69
N ASN A 3 -14.01 -12.21 -26.89
CA ASN A 3 -14.74 -11.53 -27.98
C ASN A 3 -14.80 -10.01 -27.79
N VAL A 4 -14.90 -9.54 -26.54
CA VAL A 4 -14.85 -8.10 -26.21
C VAL A 4 -13.44 -7.56 -26.43
N ALA A 5 -12.40 -8.30 -26.02
CA ALA A 5 -11.01 -7.93 -26.25
C ALA A 5 -10.69 -7.81 -27.76
N ARG A 6 -11.13 -8.78 -28.58
CA ARG A 6 -10.99 -8.71 -30.05
C ARG A 6 -11.77 -7.54 -30.65
N TYR A 7 -13.00 -7.32 -30.19
CA TYR A 7 -13.83 -6.19 -30.63
C TYR A 7 -13.19 -4.84 -30.32
N GLN A 8 -12.55 -4.71 -29.16
CA GLN A 8 -11.79 -3.53 -28.74
C GLN A 8 -10.38 -3.45 -29.37
N GLN A 9 -10.05 -4.38 -30.29
CA GLN A 9 -8.73 -4.49 -30.94
C GLN A 9 -7.56 -4.60 -29.95
N TRP A 10 -7.77 -5.24 -28.80
CA TRP A 10 -6.70 -5.59 -27.88
C TRP A 10 -5.91 -6.77 -28.45
N ASP A 11 -4.60 -6.80 -28.20
CA ASP A 11 -3.81 -7.99 -28.54
C ASP A 11 -4.26 -9.16 -27.67
N THR A 12 -4.82 -10.19 -28.33
CA THR A 12 -5.36 -11.36 -27.66
C THR A 12 -4.38 -12.52 -27.54
N ILE A 13 -3.22 -12.48 -28.19
CA ILE A 13 -2.24 -13.58 -28.20
C ILE A 13 -1.70 -13.81 -26.79
N GLU A 14 -1.42 -12.74 -26.06
CA GLU A 14 -0.93 -12.84 -24.68
C GLU A 14 -2.06 -12.82 -23.64
N LEU A 15 -3.19 -12.19 -23.96
CA LEU A 15 -4.33 -12.12 -23.06
C LEU A 15 -5.01 -13.49 -22.90
N GLU A 16 -5.04 -14.30 -23.95
CA GLU A 16 -5.66 -15.62 -23.93
C GLU A 16 -5.04 -16.58 -22.90
N PRO A 17 -3.72 -16.83 -22.87
CA PRO A 17 -3.12 -17.72 -21.88
C PRO A 17 -3.28 -17.19 -20.45
N ILE A 18 -3.21 -15.87 -20.23
CA ILE A 18 -3.42 -15.25 -18.91
C ILE A 18 -4.85 -15.50 -18.43
N LEU A 19 -5.83 -15.22 -19.29
CA LEU A 19 -7.25 -15.44 -18.95
C LEU A 19 -7.55 -16.92 -18.76
N ARG A 20 -6.97 -17.82 -19.56
CA ARG A 20 -7.14 -19.27 -19.40
C ARG A 20 -6.58 -19.78 -18.07
N GLN A 21 -5.35 -19.38 -17.73
CA GLN A 21 -4.76 -19.72 -16.44
C GLN A 21 -5.60 -19.16 -15.29
N MET A 22 -6.03 -17.91 -15.39
CA MET A 22 -6.87 -17.27 -14.39
C MET A 22 -8.24 -17.95 -14.25
N MET A 23 -8.88 -18.35 -15.35
CA MET A 23 -10.14 -19.10 -15.31
C MET A 23 -9.95 -20.44 -14.61
N ALA A 24 -8.86 -21.17 -14.92
CA ALA A 24 -8.54 -22.43 -14.27
C ALA A 24 -8.24 -22.28 -12.77
N GLU A 25 -7.74 -21.12 -12.34
CA GLU A 25 -7.42 -20.87 -10.93
C GLU A 25 -8.62 -20.42 -10.09
N ILE A 26 -9.68 -19.94 -10.73
CA ILE A 26 -10.93 -19.54 -10.07
C ILE A 26 -12.04 -20.58 -10.24
N ASP A 27 -11.82 -21.60 -11.08
CA ASP A 27 -12.61 -22.82 -11.20
C ASP A 27 -12.24 -23.75 -10.05
N TYR A 28 -12.98 -23.64 -8.94
CA TYR A 28 -12.63 -24.33 -7.69
C TYR A 28 -13.07 -25.78 -7.67
N ASP A 29 -14.14 -26.10 -8.40
CA ASP A 29 -14.63 -27.48 -8.56
C ASP A 29 -14.01 -28.23 -9.75
N ASN A 30 -13.23 -27.54 -10.58
CA ASN A 30 -12.53 -28.06 -11.77
C ASN A 30 -13.49 -28.65 -12.81
N ASP A 31 -14.69 -28.09 -12.94
CA ASP A 31 -15.68 -28.53 -13.93
C ASP A 31 -15.43 -27.95 -15.34
N GLY A 32 -14.45 -27.05 -15.47
CA GLY A 32 -14.08 -26.37 -16.71
C GLY A 32 -14.91 -25.12 -16.99
N ILE A 33 -15.79 -24.70 -16.08
CA ILE A 33 -16.70 -23.57 -16.20
C ILE A 33 -16.68 -22.76 -14.90
N VAL A 34 -16.28 -21.49 -14.99
CA VAL A 34 -16.37 -20.60 -13.82
C VAL A 34 -17.82 -20.19 -13.58
N SER A 35 -18.44 -20.71 -12.52
CA SER A 35 -19.78 -20.30 -12.11
C SER A 35 -19.81 -18.85 -11.59
N LEU A 36 -21.00 -18.24 -11.45
CA LEU A 36 -21.11 -16.87 -10.92
C LEU A 36 -20.58 -16.75 -9.48
N GLU A 37 -20.76 -17.80 -8.66
CA GLU A 37 -20.28 -17.85 -7.28
C GLU A 37 -18.76 -17.90 -7.24
N GLU A 38 -18.15 -18.74 -8.07
CA GLU A 38 -16.71 -18.86 -8.22
C GLU A 38 -16.09 -17.64 -8.87
N TRP A 39 -16.78 -17.00 -9.83
CA TRP A 39 -16.38 -15.72 -10.38
C TRP A 39 -16.37 -14.63 -9.30
N LYS A 40 -17.38 -14.59 -8.42
CA LYS A 40 -17.40 -13.66 -7.28
C LYS A 40 -16.29 -13.99 -6.29
N ARG A 41 -16.10 -15.26 -5.93
CA ARG A 41 -15.09 -15.72 -4.97
C ARG A 41 -13.67 -15.52 -5.48
N GLY A 42 -13.39 -15.93 -6.71
CA GLY A 42 -12.15 -15.74 -7.44
C GLY A 42 -11.90 -14.26 -7.75
N GLY A 43 -12.94 -13.50 -8.08
CA GLY A 43 -12.87 -12.05 -8.21
C GLY A 43 -12.50 -11.34 -6.90
N LEU A 44 -12.94 -11.85 -5.74
CA LEU A 44 -12.60 -11.31 -4.42
C LEU A 44 -11.23 -11.76 -3.87
N THR A 45 -10.69 -12.87 -4.38
CA THR A 45 -9.44 -13.48 -3.87
C THR A 45 -8.27 -13.36 -4.84
N THR A 46 -8.54 -13.11 -6.12
CA THR A 46 -7.52 -12.89 -7.14
C THR A 46 -7.15 -11.41 -7.15
N ILE A 47 -6.10 -11.08 -6.41
CA ILE A 47 -5.50 -9.74 -6.38
C ILE A 47 -5.27 -9.17 -7.80
N PRO A 48 -4.73 -9.93 -8.79
CA PRO A 48 -4.65 -9.45 -10.18
C PRO A 48 -5.98 -8.95 -10.75
N LEU A 49 -7.08 -9.69 -10.56
CA LEU A 49 -8.42 -9.31 -11.04
C LEU A 49 -8.93 -8.04 -10.36
N LEU A 50 -8.87 -7.98 -9.03
CA LEU A 50 -9.31 -6.81 -8.29
C LEU A 50 -8.54 -5.56 -8.72
N VAL A 51 -7.25 -5.70 -9.00
CA VAL A 51 -6.41 -4.59 -9.43
C VAL A 51 -6.68 -4.19 -10.88
N LEU A 52 -6.78 -5.16 -11.79
CA LEU A 52 -7.07 -4.93 -13.21
C LEU A 52 -8.45 -4.29 -13.41
N LEU A 53 -9.43 -4.72 -12.62
CA LEU A 53 -10.78 -4.18 -12.62
C LEU A 53 -10.92 -2.88 -11.80
N GLY A 54 -9.85 -2.44 -11.12
CA GLY A 54 -9.82 -1.19 -10.37
C GLY A 54 -10.53 -1.22 -9.01
N PHE A 55 -10.88 -2.40 -8.50
CA PHE A 55 -11.60 -2.62 -7.25
C PHE A 55 -10.72 -2.60 -5.98
N ASP A 56 -9.41 -2.88 -6.05
CA ASP A 56 -8.54 -2.95 -4.84
C ASP A 56 -7.86 -1.61 -4.47
N ASN A 57 -8.66 -0.58 -4.27
CA ASN A 57 -8.15 0.76 -3.93
C ASN A 57 -8.26 1.10 -2.44
N GLU A 58 -8.85 0.22 -1.63
CA GLU A 58 -9.21 0.48 -0.23
C GLU A 58 -8.37 -0.35 0.73
N MET A 59 -8.05 0.24 1.87
CA MET A 59 -7.26 -0.40 2.91
C MET A 59 -8.16 -1.30 3.76
N LYS A 60 -8.38 -2.54 3.28
CA LYS A 60 -9.24 -3.53 3.95
C LYS A 60 -8.64 -4.04 5.26
N GLU A 61 -7.31 -4.22 5.28
CA GLU A 61 -6.58 -4.78 6.42
C GLU A 61 -5.21 -4.09 6.56
N ASP A 62 -4.79 -3.82 7.80
CA ASP A 62 -3.53 -3.14 8.10
C ASP A 62 -2.35 -4.11 7.95
N GLY A 63 -1.21 -3.66 7.40
CA GLY A 63 -0.09 -4.55 7.07
C GLY A 63 -0.23 -5.31 5.74
N CYS A 64 -1.39 -5.27 5.09
CA CYS A 64 -1.59 -5.83 3.75
C CYS A 64 -1.26 -4.82 2.64
N HIS A 65 -0.76 -5.30 1.50
CA HIS A 65 -0.44 -4.43 0.37
C HIS A 65 -1.70 -3.99 -0.38
N ILE A 66 -1.78 -2.70 -0.72
CA ILE A 66 -2.82 -2.16 -1.61
C ILE A 66 -2.26 -2.05 -3.03
N TRP A 67 -2.39 -3.12 -3.78
CA TRP A 67 -1.83 -3.24 -5.12
C TRP A 67 -2.56 -2.35 -6.12
N ARG A 68 -1.80 -1.78 -7.06
CA ARG A 68 -2.38 -1.17 -8.26
C ARG A 68 -1.51 -1.40 -9.48
N LEU A 69 -2.14 -1.56 -10.64
CA LEU A 69 -1.45 -1.60 -11.91
C LEU A 69 -0.77 -0.24 -12.17
N ARG A 70 0.47 -0.30 -12.63
CA ARG A 70 1.31 0.86 -12.94
C ARG A 70 2.11 0.63 -14.20
N HIS A 71 2.28 1.71 -14.94
CA HIS A 71 3.29 1.85 -15.97
C HIS A 71 4.46 2.63 -15.37
N PHE A 72 5.66 2.06 -15.46
CA PHE A 72 6.86 2.64 -14.91
C PHE A 72 7.64 3.36 -16.01
N SER A 73 7.82 4.67 -15.87
CA SER A 73 8.63 5.46 -16.81
C SER A 73 10.13 5.12 -16.70
N LYS A 74 10.57 4.61 -15.56
CA LYS A 74 11.96 4.24 -15.27
C LYS A 74 12.11 2.72 -15.10
N PRO A 75 13.29 2.14 -15.37
CA PRO A 75 13.58 0.75 -15.02
C PRO A 75 13.24 0.50 -13.55
N THR A 76 12.33 -0.44 -13.30
CA THR A 76 11.82 -0.79 -11.96
C THR A 76 11.83 -2.31 -11.87
N TYR A 77 12.17 -2.87 -10.71
CA TYR A 77 12.40 -4.31 -10.56
C TYR A 77 11.39 -4.92 -9.59
N CYS A 78 10.99 -6.15 -9.86
CA CYS A 78 10.12 -6.92 -9.00
C CYS A 78 10.84 -7.25 -7.70
N ASN A 79 10.24 -6.94 -6.55
CA ASN A 79 10.81 -7.21 -5.24
C ASN A 79 10.76 -8.71 -4.85
N VAL A 80 10.02 -9.54 -5.59
CA VAL A 80 9.92 -10.99 -5.35
C VAL A 80 10.98 -11.76 -6.13
N CYS A 81 11.02 -11.59 -7.45
CA CYS A 81 11.95 -12.35 -8.31
C CYS A 81 13.21 -11.58 -8.69
N CYS A 82 13.37 -10.33 -8.23
CA CYS A 82 14.49 -9.44 -8.49
C CYS A 82 14.74 -9.09 -9.98
N ASN A 83 13.86 -9.51 -10.88
CA ASN A 83 13.96 -9.23 -12.31
C ASN A 83 13.28 -7.91 -12.68
N LEU A 84 13.72 -7.32 -13.80
CA LEU A 84 13.15 -6.09 -14.33
C LEU A 84 11.65 -6.27 -14.61
N LEU A 85 10.85 -5.27 -14.24
CA LEU A 85 9.44 -5.17 -14.63
C LEU A 85 9.40 -4.77 -16.10
N VAL A 86 9.30 -5.79 -16.95
CA VAL A 86 9.07 -5.68 -18.38
C VAL A 86 7.78 -6.42 -18.72
N GLY A 87 6.99 -5.81 -19.60
CA GLY A 87 5.82 -6.41 -20.22
C GLY A 87 5.86 -6.11 -21.71
N TRP A 88 5.06 -6.84 -22.48
CA TRP A 88 5.08 -6.84 -23.93
C TRP A 88 4.57 -5.52 -24.57
N GLY A 89 3.80 -4.72 -23.83
CA GLY A 89 3.40 -3.35 -24.17
C GLY A 89 4.09 -2.25 -23.36
N GLY A 90 5.25 -2.55 -22.75
CA GLY A 90 6.04 -1.62 -21.96
C GLY A 90 6.30 -2.05 -20.51
N LYS A 91 6.89 -1.16 -19.70
CA LYS A 91 7.29 -1.43 -18.31
C LYS A 91 6.07 -1.43 -17.37
N GLN A 92 5.29 -2.51 -17.36
CA GLN A 92 4.09 -2.65 -16.53
C GLN A 92 4.31 -3.59 -15.34
N GLY A 93 3.58 -3.36 -14.26
CA GLY A 93 3.57 -4.21 -13.08
C GLY A 93 2.66 -3.66 -11.99
N LEU A 94 2.62 -4.33 -10.85
CA LEU A 94 1.85 -3.90 -9.69
C LEU A 94 2.75 -3.11 -8.74
N ALA A 95 2.21 -2.05 -8.13
CA ALA A 95 2.87 -1.32 -7.06
C ALA A 95 1.91 -1.12 -5.90
N CYS A 96 2.38 -1.39 -4.68
CA CYS A 96 1.64 -1.06 -3.48
C CYS A 96 1.52 0.48 -3.35
N SER A 97 0.29 0.96 -3.19
CA SER A 97 -0.01 2.39 -3.02
C SER A 97 0.64 2.95 -1.76
N LEU A 98 0.70 2.13 -0.70
CA LEU A 98 1.21 2.50 0.61
C LEU A 98 2.72 2.42 0.69
N CYS A 99 3.36 1.28 0.42
CA CYS A 99 4.78 1.10 0.69
C CYS A 99 5.69 1.20 -0.55
N LYS A 100 5.12 1.27 -1.76
CA LYS A 100 5.84 1.26 -3.06
C LYS A 100 6.62 -0.02 -3.37
N TYR A 101 6.38 -1.10 -2.63
CA TYR A 101 6.78 -2.43 -3.05
C TYR A 101 6.17 -2.75 -4.42
N THR A 102 6.98 -3.29 -5.34
CA THR A 102 6.53 -3.55 -6.71
C THR A 102 6.74 -5.00 -7.11
N VAL A 103 5.81 -5.56 -7.87
CA VAL A 103 5.86 -6.95 -8.32
C VAL A 103 5.37 -7.09 -9.76
N HIS A 104 5.80 -8.15 -10.44
CA HIS A 104 5.07 -8.62 -11.62
C HIS A 104 3.67 -9.09 -11.20
N GLU A 105 2.74 -9.08 -12.12
CA GLU A 105 1.40 -9.65 -11.91
C GLU A 105 1.48 -11.11 -11.43
N ARG A 106 2.26 -11.95 -12.13
CA ARG A 106 2.53 -13.35 -11.73
C ARG A 106 3.22 -13.52 -10.37
N CYS A 107 3.90 -12.49 -9.87
CA CYS A 107 4.64 -12.56 -8.62
C CYS A 107 3.82 -12.10 -7.41
N VAL A 108 2.62 -11.53 -7.61
CA VAL A 108 1.84 -10.93 -6.52
C VAL A 108 1.41 -11.93 -5.47
N ARG A 109 1.09 -13.17 -5.86
CA ARG A 109 0.70 -14.24 -4.94
C ARG A 109 1.84 -14.69 -4.02
N ASN A 110 3.09 -14.51 -4.47
CA ASN A 110 4.28 -14.86 -3.71
C ASN A 110 4.81 -13.67 -2.89
N ALA A 111 4.15 -12.51 -2.97
CA ALA A 111 4.53 -11.34 -2.17
C ALA A 111 4.07 -11.55 -0.72
N GLN A 112 4.99 -11.42 0.22
CA GLN A 112 4.68 -11.48 1.65
C GLN A 112 3.89 -10.22 2.07
N ASN A 113 2.82 -10.38 2.85
CA ASN A 113 2.05 -9.27 3.42
C ASN A 113 2.81 -8.60 4.57
N THR A 114 3.81 -7.80 4.20
CA THR A 114 4.70 -7.06 5.11
C THR A 114 4.61 -5.56 4.84
N CYS A 115 3.42 -5.09 4.50
CA CYS A 115 3.19 -3.66 4.27
C CYS A 115 3.25 -2.88 5.60
N ILE A 116 3.08 -1.57 5.52
CA ILE A 116 3.10 -0.72 6.71
C ILE A 116 1.89 -0.99 7.60
N HIS A 117 2.13 -0.92 8.89
CA HIS A 117 1.08 -0.68 9.87
C HIS A 117 0.79 0.81 9.99
N THR A 118 -0.48 1.18 9.99
CA THR A 118 -0.91 2.58 10.06
C THR A 118 -1.27 3.03 11.46
N TYR A 119 -1.38 2.10 12.41
CA TYR A 119 -1.65 2.35 13.82
C TYR A 119 -0.94 1.31 14.71
N ASN A 120 -0.99 1.52 16.02
CA ASN A 120 -0.40 0.65 17.03
C ASN A 120 -1.48 -0.24 17.66
N THR A 121 -1.33 -1.56 17.49
CA THR A 121 -2.20 -2.57 18.11
C THR A 121 -1.76 -2.94 19.53
N ASN A 122 -0.53 -2.64 19.92
CA ASN A 122 0.05 -3.01 21.21
C ASN A 122 0.72 -1.79 21.88
N PRO A 123 -0.06 -0.78 22.31
CA PRO A 123 0.49 0.42 22.90
C PRO A 123 1.18 0.15 24.24
N THR A 124 2.48 0.44 24.29
CA THR A 124 3.27 0.50 25.53
C THR A 124 3.78 1.93 25.74
N LYS A 125 4.09 2.31 26.99
CA LYS A 125 4.59 3.66 27.30
C LYS A 125 5.92 3.98 26.60
N ASP A 126 6.70 2.94 26.30
CA ASP A 126 8.02 3.05 25.68
C ASP A 126 7.98 2.72 24.17
N THR A 127 6.80 2.70 23.54
CA THR A 127 6.71 2.45 22.10
C THR A 127 7.34 3.61 21.34
N VAL A 128 8.47 3.34 20.70
CA VAL A 128 9.17 4.28 19.81
C VAL A 128 8.86 3.99 18.35
N MET A 129 8.94 5.02 17.52
CA MET A 129 8.80 4.85 16.08
C MET A 129 10.02 4.12 15.51
N ILE A 130 9.82 2.97 14.87
CA ILE A 130 10.89 2.20 14.23
C ILE A 130 10.85 2.32 12.71
N HIS A 131 12.00 2.12 12.07
CA HIS A 131 12.09 2.13 10.62
C HIS A 131 11.33 0.94 10.00
N HIS A 132 10.48 1.21 9.01
CA HIS A 132 9.92 0.18 8.15
C HIS A 132 10.75 0.06 6.87
N TRP A 133 11.67 -0.90 6.84
CA TRP A 133 12.63 -1.11 5.76
C TRP A 133 12.09 -1.99 4.65
N LEU A 134 12.26 -1.55 3.40
CA LEU A 134 11.92 -2.32 2.20
C LEU A 134 13.16 -2.43 1.32
N ASP A 135 13.36 -3.58 0.68
CA ASP A 135 14.43 -3.73 -0.29
C ASP A 135 14.31 -2.74 -1.45
N SER A 136 15.38 -1.99 -1.70
CA SER A 136 15.38 -0.94 -2.70
C SER A 136 15.57 -1.53 -4.09
N ASN A 137 14.50 -1.56 -4.87
CA ASN A 137 14.50 -1.98 -6.27
C ASN A 137 14.97 -0.88 -7.24
N SER A 138 15.60 0.19 -6.73
CA SER A 138 16.14 1.29 -7.52
C SER A 138 17.46 1.78 -6.91
N ALA A 139 18.37 2.22 -7.78
CA ALA A 139 19.64 2.78 -7.37
C ALA A 139 19.51 4.26 -6.97
N ALA A 140 20.04 4.64 -5.81
CA ALA A 140 20.15 6.04 -5.40
C ALA A 140 21.26 6.20 -4.34
N LYS A 141 21.50 7.43 -3.87
CA LYS A 141 22.56 7.72 -2.89
C LYS A 141 22.17 7.24 -1.49
N CYS A 142 23.14 6.64 -0.79
CA CYS A 142 23.03 6.24 0.61
C CYS A 142 22.96 7.48 1.51
N ALA A 143 22.00 7.53 2.43
CA ALA A 143 21.85 8.63 3.37
C ALA A 143 23.05 8.76 4.31
N LYS A 144 23.72 7.63 4.66
CA LYS A 144 24.88 7.58 5.55
C LYS A 144 26.20 7.93 4.84
N CYS A 145 26.64 7.09 3.89
CA CYS A 145 27.97 7.23 3.27
C CYS A 145 27.99 8.06 1.98
N LYS A 146 26.82 8.50 1.49
CA LYS A 146 26.63 9.27 0.25
C LYS A 146 27.04 8.56 -1.05
N SER A 147 27.62 7.36 -0.99
CA SER A 147 27.88 6.51 -2.17
C SER A 147 26.58 5.94 -2.76
N THR A 148 26.62 5.53 -4.02
CA THR A 148 25.47 4.91 -4.69
C THR A 148 25.18 3.54 -4.08
N VAL A 149 23.91 3.28 -3.74
CA VAL A 149 23.37 1.96 -3.38
C VAL A 149 22.89 1.29 -4.66
N PRO A 150 23.49 0.16 -5.07
CA PRO A 150 22.97 -0.61 -6.20
C PRO A 150 21.60 -1.21 -5.90
N ILE A 151 20.92 -1.64 -6.96
CA ILE A 151 19.60 -2.27 -6.89
C ILE A 151 19.69 -3.53 -6.01
N PHE A 152 18.76 -3.69 -5.07
CA PHE A 152 18.71 -4.77 -4.08
C PHE A 152 19.95 -4.91 -3.17
N GLN A 153 20.83 -3.90 -3.12
CA GLN A 153 21.98 -3.86 -2.19
C GLN A 153 21.78 -2.88 -1.03
N GLY A 154 20.52 -2.57 -0.72
CA GLY A 154 20.17 -1.73 0.39
C GLY A 154 18.66 -1.61 0.56
N LYS A 155 18.27 -0.93 1.63
CA LYS A 155 16.87 -0.80 2.03
C LYS A 155 16.47 0.66 2.15
N ARG A 156 15.24 0.96 1.74
CA ARG A 156 14.63 2.28 1.89
C ARG A 156 13.58 2.23 3.00
N CYS A 157 13.66 3.16 3.93
CA CYS A 157 12.63 3.30 4.94
C CYS A 157 11.39 3.94 4.33
N ARG A 158 10.20 3.38 4.57
CA ARG A 158 8.95 3.97 4.10
C ARG A 158 8.62 5.31 4.79
N TRP A 159 9.03 5.50 6.04
CA TRP A 159 8.66 6.68 6.82
C TRP A 159 9.59 7.86 6.60
N CYS A 160 10.88 7.71 6.90
CA CYS A 160 11.84 8.79 6.69
C CYS A 160 12.39 8.89 5.25
N HIS A 161 12.03 7.95 4.37
CA HIS A 161 12.47 7.86 2.97
C HIS A 161 13.98 7.70 2.73
N ASN A 162 14.79 7.59 3.80
CA ASN A 162 16.22 7.33 3.71
C ASN A 162 16.49 5.97 3.06
N LEU A 163 17.45 5.96 2.14
CA LEU A 163 18.00 4.75 1.51
C LEU A 163 19.39 4.49 2.10
N LEU A 164 19.65 3.26 2.53
CA LEU A 164 20.93 2.85 3.10
C LEU A 164 21.40 1.55 2.46
N HIS A 165 22.72 1.40 2.27
CA HIS A 165 23.31 0.07 2.05
C HIS A 165 23.00 -0.84 3.23
N THR A 166 22.93 -2.15 3.00
CA THR A 166 22.70 -3.14 4.08
C THR A 166 23.66 -2.94 5.25
N LYS A 167 24.97 -2.83 4.97
CA LYS A 167 26.01 -2.55 5.99
C LYS A 167 25.89 -1.20 6.71
N CYS A 168 25.20 -0.23 6.11
CA CYS A 168 25.00 1.08 6.72
C CYS A 168 23.78 1.11 7.64
N ILE A 169 22.89 0.11 7.57
CA ILE A 169 21.71 0.00 8.43
C ILE A 169 22.12 -0.36 9.86
N ASP A 170 23.11 -1.23 10.04
CA ASP A 170 23.53 -1.71 11.37
C ASP A 170 24.07 -0.59 12.28
N ILE A 171 24.62 0.46 11.66
CA ILE A 171 25.16 1.65 12.34
C ILE A 171 24.20 2.85 12.30
N TRP A 172 23.01 2.68 11.71
CA TRP A 172 21.98 3.70 11.66
C TRP A 172 21.13 3.64 12.93
N PRO A 173 20.63 4.79 13.45
CA PRO A 173 19.70 4.77 14.57
C PRO A 173 18.53 3.81 14.34
N LYS A 174 18.17 3.03 15.36
CA LYS A 174 17.02 2.10 15.28
C LYS A 174 15.69 2.86 15.23
N GLU A 175 15.64 3.97 15.96
CA GLU A 175 14.49 4.87 16.00
C GLU A 175 14.40 5.71 14.72
N CYS A 176 13.20 5.72 14.13
CA CYS A 176 12.91 6.49 12.95
C CYS A 176 12.42 7.89 13.32
N ASP A 177 13.15 8.89 12.83
CA ASP A 177 12.83 10.31 12.95
C ASP A 177 11.66 10.78 12.06
N MET A 178 11.11 9.90 11.20
CA MET A 178 10.09 10.20 10.18
C MET A 178 10.55 11.18 9.07
N GLY A 179 11.82 11.58 9.06
CA GLY A 179 12.42 12.43 8.02
C GLY A 179 11.77 13.80 7.86
N THR A 180 11.86 14.36 6.65
CA THR A 180 11.47 15.75 6.35
C THR A 180 9.99 16.06 6.62
N LEU A 181 9.10 15.06 6.55
CA LEU A 181 7.66 15.24 6.75
C LEU A 181 7.21 14.90 8.18
N ALA A 182 8.13 14.68 9.11
CA ALA A 182 7.85 14.31 10.50
C ALA A 182 6.89 15.28 11.21
N TYR A 183 6.99 16.58 10.91
CA TYR A 183 6.14 17.60 11.50
C TYR A 183 4.66 17.43 11.15
N HIS A 184 4.38 16.95 9.93
CA HIS A 184 3.03 16.83 9.36
C HIS A 184 2.45 15.42 9.36
N THR A 185 3.28 14.42 9.68
CA THR A 185 2.88 13.03 9.65
C THR A 185 2.43 12.56 11.03
N LEU A 186 1.25 11.95 11.10
CA LEU A 186 0.75 11.25 12.28
C LEU A 186 1.43 9.88 12.37
N PRO A 187 2.35 9.66 13.32
CA PRO A 187 3.07 8.40 13.41
C PRO A 187 2.10 7.26 13.79
N PRO A 188 2.26 6.06 13.20
CA PRO A 188 1.46 4.90 13.58
C PRO A 188 1.47 4.62 15.09
N VAL A 189 2.61 4.84 15.76
CA VAL A 189 2.76 4.63 17.21
C VAL A 189 1.85 5.51 18.07
N ASN A 190 1.37 6.63 17.51
CA ASN A 190 0.47 7.57 18.17
C ASN A 190 -1.01 7.38 17.79
N ILE A 191 -1.34 6.39 16.95
CA ILE A 191 -2.71 6.02 16.62
C ILE A 191 -3.01 4.70 17.29
N ILE A 192 -4.08 4.61 18.06
CA ILE A 192 -4.55 3.34 18.64
C ILE A 192 -6.02 3.11 18.29
N PRO A 193 -6.46 1.86 18.12
CA PRO A 193 -7.88 1.56 18.04
C PRO A 193 -8.60 2.01 19.31
N SER A 194 -9.78 2.62 19.17
CA SER A 194 -10.49 3.23 20.31
C SER A 194 -10.85 2.22 21.40
N PHE A 195 -11.04 0.94 21.05
CA PHE A 195 -11.32 -0.12 22.02
C PHE A 195 -10.11 -0.48 22.91
N LEU A 196 -8.89 -0.05 22.54
CA LEU A 196 -7.68 -0.19 23.36
C LEU A 196 -7.39 1.09 24.16
N ASP A 197 -8.14 2.16 23.95
CA ASP A 197 -7.94 3.43 24.64
C ASP A 197 -8.48 3.35 26.07
N ARG A 198 -7.58 3.04 27.01
CA ARG A 198 -7.91 2.94 28.44
C ARG A 198 -8.31 4.28 29.06
N SER A 199 -8.07 5.42 28.40
CA SER A 199 -8.39 6.75 28.93
C SER A 199 -9.89 7.09 28.88
N GLN A 200 -10.71 6.37 28.09
CA GLN A 200 -12.17 6.56 28.02
C GLN A 200 -12.96 5.77 29.08
N SER A 201 -12.29 5.07 29.99
CA SER A 201 -12.94 4.19 30.98
C SER A 201 -13.70 4.91 32.10
N GLN A 202 -13.85 6.24 32.08
CA GLN A 202 -14.60 6.97 33.12
C GLN A 202 -15.80 7.79 32.66
N ASN A 203 -16.11 7.93 31.37
CA ASN A 203 -17.27 8.75 30.95
C ASN A 203 -17.79 8.43 29.54
N SER A 204 -18.50 7.31 29.37
CA SER A 204 -19.61 7.20 28.40
C SER A 204 -20.21 5.80 28.42
N ASN A 205 -21.54 5.73 28.39
CA ASN A 205 -22.32 4.51 28.13
C ASN A 205 -21.72 3.75 26.94
N PHE A 206 -21.36 2.49 27.15
CA PHE A 206 -20.86 1.55 26.14
C PHE A 206 -21.92 1.31 25.08
N VAL A 207 -21.99 2.17 24.06
CA VAL A 207 -22.54 1.81 22.76
C VAL A 207 -21.42 1.01 22.08
N GLN A 208 -21.71 -0.24 21.69
CA GLN A 208 -20.82 -1.09 20.90
C GLN A 208 -20.22 -0.28 19.74
N GLY A 209 -18.97 0.17 19.92
CA GLY A 209 -18.30 1.05 18.98
C GLY A 209 -17.87 0.30 17.73
N ASN A 210 -18.06 0.93 16.56
CA ASN A 210 -17.55 0.44 15.29
C ASN A 210 -16.03 0.15 15.41
N PRO A 211 -15.53 -1.04 15.00
CA PRO A 211 -14.12 -1.43 15.10
C PRO A 211 -13.16 -0.54 14.27
N THR A 212 -13.69 0.43 13.53
CA THR A 212 -12.97 1.35 12.65
C THR A 212 -12.62 2.69 13.31
N LYS A 213 -13.06 2.97 14.55
CA LYS A 213 -12.72 4.23 15.23
C LYS A 213 -11.33 4.17 15.85
N PHE A 214 -10.49 5.16 15.57
CA PHE A 214 -9.14 5.31 16.13
C PHE A 214 -9.06 6.54 17.03
N SER A 215 -8.23 6.47 18.08
CA SER A 215 -7.85 7.62 18.90
C SER A 215 -6.38 7.96 18.73
N VAL A 216 -6.05 9.23 18.93
CA VAL A 216 -4.69 9.76 18.83
C VAL A 216 -4.16 10.04 20.23
N THR A 217 -2.99 9.51 20.57
CA THR A 217 -2.42 9.59 21.92
C THR A 217 -0.98 10.11 21.92
N ASN A 218 -0.61 10.85 22.97
CA ASN A 218 0.76 11.26 23.28
C ASN A 218 1.55 11.87 22.11
N LEU A 219 0.94 12.77 21.36
CA LEU A 219 1.65 13.49 20.29
C LEU A 219 2.71 14.43 20.90
N PRO A 220 3.96 14.38 20.43
CA PRO A 220 4.98 15.35 20.81
C PRO A 220 4.53 16.80 20.49
N PRO A 221 4.86 17.78 21.35
CA PRO A 221 4.43 19.18 21.18
C PRO A 221 4.99 19.83 19.91
N ASN A 222 6.07 19.28 19.34
CA ASN A 222 6.69 19.72 18.10
C ASN A 222 6.09 19.05 16.85
N ARG A 223 4.90 18.43 16.93
CA ARG A 223 4.20 17.84 15.77
C ARG A 223 2.84 18.49 15.55
N ARG A 224 2.51 18.71 14.28
CA ARG A 224 1.19 19.18 13.81
C ARG A 224 0.74 18.36 12.60
N PRO A 225 0.15 17.18 12.85
CA PRO A 225 -0.35 16.31 11.78
C PRO A 225 -1.33 17.06 10.88
N LEU A 226 -1.17 16.92 9.56
CA LEU A 226 -2.12 17.46 8.60
C LEU A 226 -3.29 16.50 8.43
N LEU A 227 -4.51 17.04 8.40
CA LEU A 227 -5.68 16.35 7.88
C LEU A 227 -5.84 16.73 6.41
N VAL A 228 -5.86 15.75 5.52
CA VAL A 228 -5.93 15.96 4.08
C VAL A 228 -7.27 15.45 3.56
N LEU A 229 -8.15 16.37 3.19
CA LEU A 229 -9.45 16.07 2.59
C LEU A 229 -9.35 16.31 1.09
N ILE A 230 -9.59 15.28 0.29
CA ILE A 230 -9.50 15.34 -1.16
C ILE A 230 -10.87 15.05 -1.75
N ASN A 231 -11.31 15.89 -2.68
CA ASN A 231 -12.44 15.59 -3.55
C ASN A 231 -11.91 15.15 -4.92
N PRO A 232 -11.83 13.84 -5.23
CA PRO A 232 -11.27 13.35 -6.48
C PRO A 232 -11.98 13.85 -7.75
N LYS A 233 -13.26 14.23 -7.65
CA LYS A 233 -14.08 14.72 -8.77
C LYS A 233 -13.84 16.21 -9.07
N SER A 234 -13.14 16.94 -8.19
CA SER A 234 -12.83 18.35 -8.43
C SER A 234 -11.65 18.54 -9.38
N GLY A 235 -11.76 19.52 -10.29
CA GLY A 235 -10.67 19.95 -11.18
C GLY A 235 -10.33 18.98 -12.34
N GLY A 236 -9.09 19.06 -12.83
CA GLY A 236 -8.59 18.36 -14.04
C GLY A 236 -8.34 16.85 -13.91
N ARG A 237 -9.18 16.12 -13.16
CA ARG A 237 -9.10 14.65 -12.94
C ARG A 237 -7.79 14.17 -12.27
N GLN A 238 -7.12 15.03 -11.51
CA GLN A 238 -5.87 14.69 -10.80
C GLN A 238 -6.08 14.25 -9.35
N GLY A 239 -7.29 14.41 -8.79
CA GLY A 239 -7.52 14.19 -7.36
C GLY A 239 -7.16 12.79 -6.89
N GLU A 240 -7.44 11.76 -7.70
CA GLU A 240 -7.05 10.38 -7.42
C GLU A 240 -5.52 10.18 -7.37
N ARG A 241 -4.77 10.86 -8.26
CA ARG A 241 -3.30 10.83 -8.24
C ARG A 241 -2.75 11.54 -7.00
N ILE A 242 -3.37 12.65 -6.62
CA ILE A 242 -2.99 13.45 -5.44
C ILE A 242 -3.26 12.64 -4.16
N TYR A 243 -4.44 12.02 -4.03
CA TYR A 243 -4.82 11.15 -2.92
C TYR A 243 -3.78 10.07 -2.66
N ARG A 244 -3.44 9.30 -3.69
CA ARG A 244 -2.41 8.24 -3.60
C ARG A 244 -1.03 8.77 -3.24
N LYS A 245 -0.69 9.99 -3.68
CA LYS A 245 0.59 10.61 -3.34
C LYS A 245 0.62 10.98 -1.86
N PHE A 246 -0.45 11.57 -1.33
CA PHE A 246 -0.56 11.88 0.09
C PHE A 246 -0.58 10.62 0.97
N GLN A 247 -1.29 9.55 0.58
CA GLN A 247 -1.24 8.26 1.29
C GLN A 247 0.18 7.66 1.35
N TYR A 248 1.04 7.98 0.38
CA TYR A 248 2.45 7.59 0.41
C TYR A 248 3.35 8.58 1.16
N LEU A 249 3.02 9.85 1.22
CA LEU A 249 3.87 10.85 1.89
C LEU A 249 3.57 10.96 3.39
N LEU A 250 2.31 10.75 3.77
CA LEU A 250 1.82 10.83 5.13
C LEU A 250 1.40 9.43 5.61
N ASN A 251 0.82 9.37 6.81
CA ASN A 251 0.06 8.21 7.24
C ASN A 251 -1.26 8.17 6.45
N PRO A 252 -1.63 7.05 5.81
CA PRO A 252 -2.89 6.92 5.07
C PRO A 252 -4.13 7.29 5.89
N ARG A 253 -4.11 7.11 7.21
CA ARG A 253 -5.21 7.48 8.12
C ARG A 253 -5.42 9.01 8.25
N GLN A 254 -4.55 9.82 7.66
CA GLN A 254 -4.69 11.29 7.60
C GLN A 254 -5.30 11.78 6.29
N VAL A 255 -5.55 10.90 5.33
CA VAL A 255 -5.89 11.26 3.95
C VAL A 255 -7.24 10.66 3.59
N TYR A 256 -8.23 11.51 3.37
CA TYR A 256 -9.62 11.13 3.16
C TYR A 256 -10.10 11.51 1.76
N ASP A 257 -10.90 10.63 1.18
CA ASP A 257 -11.62 10.85 -0.07
C ASP A 257 -13.05 11.26 0.27
N LEU A 258 -13.37 12.55 0.08
CA LEU A 258 -14.66 13.15 0.41
C LEU A 258 -15.85 12.52 -0.33
N ILE A 259 -15.61 11.80 -1.43
CA ILE A 259 -16.69 11.09 -2.15
C ILE A 259 -17.03 9.78 -1.44
N LYS A 260 -16.04 9.13 -0.84
CA LYS A 260 -16.17 7.82 -0.21
C LYS A 260 -16.47 7.90 1.27
N ASP A 261 -15.72 8.76 1.96
CA ASP A 261 -15.72 8.80 3.42
C ASP A 261 -16.87 9.66 3.97
N GLY A 262 -17.52 10.47 3.12
CA GLY A 262 -18.61 11.36 3.51
C GLY A 262 -18.24 12.32 4.67
N PRO A 263 -19.10 13.29 5.00
CA PRO A 263 -19.01 13.96 6.29
C PRO A 263 -19.77 13.11 7.32
N GLU A 264 -19.15 12.10 7.91
CA GLU A 264 -19.69 11.54 9.17
C GLU A 264 -19.18 12.34 10.36
N ASN A 265 -20.05 12.56 11.34
CA ASN A 265 -19.76 13.33 12.54
C ASN A 265 -18.58 12.69 13.30
N GLY A 266 -17.55 13.50 13.54
CA GLY A 266 -16.41 13.17 14.41
C GLY A 266 -16.81 12.87 15.84
#